data_AF-A0A6B2C832-F1
#
_entry.id   AF-A0A6B2C832-F1
#
_cell.length_a   1.000
_cell.length_b   1.000
_cell.length_c   1.000
_cell.angle_alpha   90.00
_cell.angle_beta   90.00
_cell.angle_gamma   90.00
#
_symmetry.space_group_name_H-M   'P 1'
#
loop_
_entity.id
_entity.type
_entity.pdbx_description
1 polymer ?
#
loop_
_entity_poly.entity_id
_entity_poly.type
_entity_poly.pdbx_seq_one_letter_code
_entity_poly.pdbx_strand_id
1 'polypeptide(L)'
;MSDELESLCGGLPPEICKQLVAEQQIIKIRLEKRKFNKEVTIIEGLDGYDDLRKIASMLKSKLATGGTAKDGRIELQGDHRYKVKQILINDLGIPSENIIMIVEEERE
;
A
#
# COMPACT_ATOMS: atom_id res chain seq x y z
N MET A 1 -22.03 2.36 2.62
CA MET A 1 -20.67 1.90 2.97
C MET A 1 -20.69 0.56 3.70
N SER A 2 -21.78 0.21 4.39
CA SER A 2 -22.06 -1.14 4.90
C SER A 2 -22.52 -2.11 3.79
N ASP A 3 -23.32 -1.62 2.83
CA ASP A 3 -24.02 -2.47 1.86
C ASP A 3 -23.13 -3.06 0.74
N GLU A 4 -22.01 -2.41 0.39
CA GLU A 4 -21.07 -2.94 -0.62
C GLU A 4 -20.18 -4.07 -0.08
N LEU A 5 -19.87 -4.06 1.23
CA LEU A 5 -19.11 -5.14 1.85
C LEU A 5 -19.99 -6.38 2.08
N GLU A 6 -21.26 -6.18 2.42
CA GLU A 6 -22.21 -7.26 2.69
C GLU A 6 -22.62 -8.00 1.41
N SER A 7 -22.74 -7.29 0.28
CA SER A 7 -23.02 -7.90 -1.03
C SER A 7 -21.85 -8.72 -1.59
N LEU A 8 -20.61 -8.44 -1.19
CA LEU A 8 -19.43 -9.20 -1.67
C LEU A 8 -19.16 -10.43 -0.81
N CYS A 9 -19.56 -10.42 0.46
CA CYS A 9 -19.09 -11.39 1.45
C CYS A 9 -20.18 -12.26 2.12
N GLY A 10 -21.47 -12.00 1.88
CA GLY A 10 -22.57 -12.98 1.91
C GLY A 10 -22.67 -13.97 3.08
N GLY A 11 -22.19 -13.62 4.28
CA GLY A 11 -22.22 -14.49 5.46
C GLY A 11 -21.02 -15.44 5.62
N LEU A 12 -19.90 -15.21 4.93
CA LEU A 12 -18.66 -15.96 5.14
C LEU A 12 -17.94 -15.55 6.46
N PRO A 13 -17.18 -16.47 7.07
CA PRO A 13 -16.30 -16.16 8.19
C PRO A 13 -15.37 -14.97 7.88
N PRO A 14 -15.10 -14.09 8.85
CA PRO A 14 -14.35 -12.85 8.63
C PRO A 14 -12.92 -13.09 8.12
N GLU A 15 -12.29 -14.23 8.42
CA GLU A 15 -10.99 -14.58 7.84
C GLU A 15 -11.06 -14.77 6.31
N ILE A 16 -12.12 -15.39 5.79
CA ILE A 16 -12.26 -15.69 4.36
C ILE A 16 -12.60 -14.41 3.58
N CYS A 17 -13.46 -13.57 4.15
CA CYS A 17 -13.79 -12.26 3.57
C CYS A 17 -12.53 -11.39 3.44
N LYS A 18 -11.67 -11.40 4.46
CA LYS A 18 -10.40 -10.65 4.43
C LYS A 18 -9.47 -11.13 3.31
N GLN A 19 -9.41 -12.44 3.11
CA GLN A 19 -8.59 -13.05 2.06
C GLN A 19 -9.09 -12.70 0.65
N LEU A 20 -10.40 -12.76 0.42
CA LEU A 20 -11.03 -12.40 -0.86
C LEU A 20 -10.88 -10.91 -1.20
N VAL A 21 -11.01 -10.03 -0.21
CA VAL A 21 -10.78 -8.59 -0.39
C VAL A 21 -9.32 -8.33 -0.74
N ALA A 22 -8.39 -8.99 -0.05
CA ALA A 22 -6.96 -8.90 -0.34
C ALA A 22 -6.59 -9.42 -1.75
N GLU A 23 -7.30 -10.42 -2.27
CA GLU A 23 -7.11 -10.92 -3.64
C GLU A 23 -7.55 -9.91 -4.69
N GLN A 24 -8.61 -9.14 -4.44
CA GLN A 24 -9.15 -8.13 -5.38
C GLN A 24 -8.47 -6.76 -5.26
N GLN A 25 -7.75 -6.51 -4.17
CA GLN A 25 -7.20 -5.20 -3.87
C GLN A 25 -5.89 -4.93 -4.62
N ILE A 26 -5.87 -3.83 -5.38
CA ILE A 26 -4.70 -3.34 -6.12
C ILE A 26 -3.94 -2.34 -5.26
N ILE A 27 -2.65 -2.59 -5.07
CA ILE A 27 -1.70 -1.70 -4.40
C ILE A 27 -0.96 -0.87 -5.42
N LYS A 28 -0.94 0.44 -5.18
CA LYS A 28 -0.27 1.42 -6.05
C LYS A 28 0.94 1.97 -5.33
N ILE A 29 2.10 1.90 -5.99
CA ILE A 29 3.35 2.47 -5.50
C ILE A 29 3.80 3.53 -6.51
N ARG A 30 3.99 4.77 -6.06
CA ARG A 30 4.42 5.88 -6.92
C ARG A 30 5.43 6.78 -6.23
N LEU A 31 6.12 7.58 -7.04
CA LEU A 31 7.07 8.59 -6.56
C LEU A 31 6.42 9.96 -6.74
N GLU A 32 6.39 10.75 -5.67
CA GLU A 32 6.04 12.17 -5.75
C GLU A 32 7.27 13.03 -5.47
N LYS A 33 7.39 14.17 -6.16
CA LYS A 33 8.31 15.25 -5.78
C LYS A 33 7.56 16.25 -4.90
N ARG A 34 8.05 16.50 -3.68
CA ARG A 34 7.57 17.53 -2.76
C ARG A 34 8.49 18.76 -2.80
N LYS A 35 8.24 19.75 -1.93
CA LYS A 35 9.04 20.98 -1.81
C LYS A 35 10.54 20.66 -1.82
N PHE A 36 11.31 21.47 -2.55
CA PHE A 36 12.76 21.30 -2.73
C PHE A 36 13.16 20.01 -3.46
N ASN A 37 12.34 19.54 -4.39
CA ASN A 37 12.56 18.29 -5.15
C ASN A 37 12.78 17.06 -4.24
N LYS A 38 12.23 17.10 -3.02
CA LYS A 38 12.32 15.96 -2.11
C LYS A 38 11.42 14.85 -2.60
N GLU A 39 12.01 13.72 -2.90
CA GLU A 39 11.30 12.52 -3.31
C GLU A 39 10.55 11.91 -2.12
N VAL A 40 9.33 11.46 -2.38
CA VAL A 40 8.50 10.75 -1.42
C VAL A 40 7.86 9.57 -2.13
N THR A 41 8.07 8.37 -1.60
CA THR A 41 7.37 7.17 -2.05
C THR A 41 5.98 7.16 -1.43
N ILE A 42 4.96 7.06 -2.28
CA ILE A 42 3.56 6.98 -1.88
C ILE A 42 3.05 5.57 -2.14
N ILE A 43 2.33 5.02 -1.17
CA ILE A 43 1.78 3.66 -1.20
C ILE A 43 0.30 3.72 -0.83
N GLU A 44 -0.57 3.24 -1.72
CA GLU A 44 -2.02 3.27 -1.61
C GLU A 44 -2.61 1.86 -1.78
N GLY A 45 -3.77 1.59 -1.17
CA GLY A 45 -4.47 0.30 -1.30
C GLY A 45 -4.00 -0.80 -0.33
N LEU A 46 -3.53 -0.42 0.87
CA LEU A 46 -3.09 -1.38 1.90
C LEU A 46 -4.11 -1.55 3.05
N ASP A 47 -5.21 -0.80 3.01
CA ASP A 47 -6.24 -0.71 4.05
C ASP A 47 -7.05 -2.01 4.24
N GLY A 48 -7.18 -2.86 3.22
CA GLY A 48 -7.81 -4.18 3.37
C GLY A 48 -6.87 -5.27 3.91
N TYR A 49 -5.56 -5.01 4.01
CA TYR A 49 -4.59 -6.00 4.50
C TYR A 49 -4.37 -5.91 6.01
N ASP A 50 -4.05 -4.71 6.52
CA ASP A 50 -3.84 -4.46 7.95
C ASP A 50 -3.91 -2.95 8.24
N ASP A 51 -3.77 -2.58 9.51
CA ASP A 51 -3.65 -1.19 9.95
C ASP A 51 -2.45 -0.51 9.28
N LEU A 52 -2.75 0.54 8.50
CA LEU A 52 -1.75 1.35 7.79
C LEU A 52 -0.64 1.90 8.70
N ARG A 53 -0.93 2.20 9.98
CA ARG A 53 0.08 2.69 10.93
C ARG A 53 1.08 1.60 11.29
N LYS A 54 0.63 0.34 11.42
CA LYS A 54 1.51 -0.81 11.68
C LYS A 54 2.39 -1.08 10.46
N ILE A 55 1.79 -1.11 9.27
CA ILE A 55 2.53 -1.31 8.01
C ILE A 55 3.55 -0.19 7.81
N ALA A 56 3.17 1.07 8.02
CA ALA A 56 4.08 2.20 7.93
C ALA A 56 5.23 2.11 8.96
N SER A 57 4.97 1.67 10.19
CA SER A 57 6.02 1.46 11.19
C SER A 57 7.01 0.38 10.75
N MET A 58 6.50 -0.75 10.26
CA MET A 58 7.33 -1.84 9.74
C MET A 58 8.20 -1.39 8.57
N LEU A 59 7.62 -0.69 7.59
CA LEU A 59 8.34 -0.17 6.42
C LEU A 59 9.44 0.82 6.83
N LYS A 60 9.14 1.75 7.74
CA LYS A 60 10.13 2.72 8.26
C LYS A 60 11.30 2.03 8.93
N SER A 61 11.04 1.02 9.77
CA SER A 61 12.09 0.25 10.43
C SER A 61 12.98 -0.50 9.44
N LYS A 62 12.40 -1.13 8.41
CA LYS A 62 13.15 -1.89 7.40
C LYS A 62 13.93 -1.01 6.42
N LEU A 63 13.41 0.17 6.10
CA LEU A 63 14.01 1.08 5.12
C LEU A 63 14.88 2.17 5.76
N ALA A 64 14.92 2.23 7.10
CA ALA A 64 15.63 3.25 7.87
C ALA A 64 15.26 4.68 7.42
N THR A 65 13.95 4.93 7.22
CA THR A 65 13.43 6.18 6.68
C THR A 65 12.32 6.78 7.54
N GLY A 66 12.11 8.09 7.39
CA GLY A 66 10.96 8.80 7.93
C GLY A 66 9.70 8.55 7.09
N GLY A 67 8.53 8.73 7.70
CA GLY A 67 7.28 8.56 6.99
C GLY A 67 6.05 8.59 7.90
N THR A 68 4.88 8.61 7.26
CA THR A 68 3.59 8.68 7.95
C THR A 68 2.53 7.85 7.23
N ALA A 69 1.49 7.45 7.96
CA ALA A 69 0.25 6.92 7.40
C ALA A 69 -0.85 7.96 7.64
N LYS A 70 -1.47 8.44 6.56
CA LYS A 70 -2.58 9.41 6.61
C LYS A 70 -3.42 9.25 5.34
N ASP A 71 -4.69 9.65 5.40
CA ASP A 71 -5.56 9.73 4.22
C ASP A 71 -5.60 8.44 3.37
N GLY A 72 -5.61 7.26 4.03
CA GLY A 72 -5.64 5.96 3.34
C GLY A 72 -4.33 5.56 2.64
N ARG A 73 -3.23 6.30 2.86
CA ARG A 73 -1.93 6.04 2.23
C ARG A 73 -0.75 6.10 3.19
N ILE A 74 0.36 5.51 2.76
CA ILE A 74 1.65 5.60 3.43
C ILE A 74 2.57 6.49 2.60
N GLU A 75 3.23 7.45 3.24
CA GLU A 75 4.23 8.33 2.64
C GLU A 75 5.59 8.05 3.30
N LEU A 76 6.60 7.69 2.51
CA LEU A 76 7.97 7.44 2.95
C LEU A 76 8.94 8.41 2.28
N GLN A 77 9.91 8.94 3.02
CA GLN A 77 10.91 9.86 2.46
C GLN A 77 11.91 9.11 1.56
N GLY A 78 12.21 9.65 0.39
CA GLY A 78 13.10 9.06 -0.62
C GLY A 78 12.40 8.12 -1.60
N ASP A 79 13.11 7.72 -2.66
CA ASP A 79 12.67 6.66 -3.57
C ASP A 79 12.99 5.28 -2.98
N HIS A 80 11.94 4.59 -2.57
CA HIS A 80 11.98 3.23 -2.02
C HIS A 80 11.03 2.29 -2.75
N ARG A 81 10.50 2.68 -3.92
CA ARG A 81 9.41 1.96 -4.59
C ARG A 81 9.70 0.47 -4.78
N TYR A 82 10.90 0.15 -5.26
CA TYR A 82 11.33 -1.24 -5.47
C TYR A 82 11.48 -2.02 -4.17
N LYS A 83 12.10 -1.41 -3.14
CA LYS A 83 12.29 -2.07 -1.84
C LYS A 83 10.96 -2.30 -1.13
N VAL A 84 10.05 -1.32 -1.21
CA VAL A 84 8.68 -1.44 -0.71
C VAL A 84 8.00 -2.61 -1.40
N LYS A 85 8.01 -2.68 -2.74
CA LYS A 85 7.41 -3.80 -3.48
C LYS A 85 7.92 -5.16 -2.97
N GLN A 86 9.24 -5.29 -2.79
CA GLN A 86 9.83 -6.53 -2.27
C GLN A 86 9.38 -6.86 -0.85
N ILE A 87 9.33 -5.86 0.04
CA ILE A 87 8.85 -6.03 1.42
C ILE A 87 7.38 -6.47 1.44
N LEU A 88 6.52 -5.84 0.62
CA LEU A 88 5.10 -6.20 0.54
C LEU A 88 4.91 -7.65 0.08
N ILE A 89 5.69 -8.11 -0.90
CA ILE A 89 5.63 -9.50 -1.37
C ILE A 89 6.13 -10.45 -0.29
N ASN A 90 7.32 -10.21 0.26
CA ASN A 90 8.00 -11.17 1.12
C ASN A 90 7.42 -11.24 2.54
N ASP A 91 7.00 -10.10 3.10
CA ASP A 91 6.60 -10.02 4.50
C ASP A 91 5.08 -10.02 4.70
N LEU A 92 4.33 -9.44 3.76
CA LEU A 92 2.86 -9.36 3.81
C LEU A 92 2.19 -10.39 2.89
N GLY A 93 2.97 -11.14 2.11
CA GLY A 93 2.45 -12.18 1.22
C GLY A 93 1.61 -11.63 0.07
N ILE A 94 1.79 -10.36 -0.27
CA ILE A 94 1.01 -9.72 -1.33
C ILE A 94 1.47 -10.25 -2.69
N PRO A 95 0.56 -10.77 -3.53
CA PRO A 95 0.91 -11.23 -4.87
C PRO A 95 1.47 -10.09 -5.73
N SER A 96 2.50 -10.40 -6.51
CA SER A 96 3.22 -9.39 -7.30
C SER A 96 2.36 -8.71 -8.37
N GLU A 97 1.35 -9.42 -8.85
CA GLU A 97 0.32 -9.02 -9.80
C GLU A 97 -0.63 -7.95 -9.24
N ASN A 98 -0.80 -7.91 -7.92
CA ASN A 98 -1.62 -6.92 -7.25
C ASN A 98 -0.85 -5.61 -6.98
N ILE A 99 0.46 -5.56 -7.28
CA ILE A 99 1.31 -4.38 -7.04
C ILE A 99 1.66 -3.68 -8.35
N ILE A 100 1.07 -2.50 -8.54
CA ILE A 100 1.33 -1.63 -9.69
C ILE A 100 2.32 -0.53 -9.30
N MET A 101 3.43 -0.48 -10.02
CA MET A 101 4.39 0.63 -9.95
C MET A 101 3.94 1.69 -10.95
N ILE A 102 3.44 2.82 -10.45
CA ILE A 102 3.05 3.94 -11.31
C ILE A 102 4.31 4.75 -11.61
N VAL A 103 4.64 4.79 -12.89
CA VAL A 103 5.56 5.76 -13.47
C VAL A 103 4.70 6.93 -13.92
N GLU A 104 4.86 8.08 -13.28
CA GLU A 104 4.33 9.32 -13.83
C GLU A 104 5.16 9.64 -15.08
N GLU A 105 4.53 9.60 -16.26
CA GLU A 105 5.11 10.22 -17.45
C GLU A 105 5.12 11.73 -17.20
N GLU A 106 6.30 12.33 -17.20
CA GLU A 106 6.43 13.79 -17.24
C GLU A 106 5.73 14.26 -18.53
N ARG A 107 4.51 14.81 -18.39
CA ARG A 107 3.91 15.58 -19.48
C ARG A 107 4.76 16.84 -19.62
N GLU A 108 5.59 16.85 -20.65
CA GLU A 108 6.35 18.02 -21.13
C GLU A 108 5.45 19.24 -21.37
#